data_AF-A0AAV3T7R7-F1
#
_entry.id   AF-A0AAV3T7R7-F1
#
_cell.length_a   1.000
_cell.length_b   1.000
_cell.length_c   1.000
_cell.angle_alpha   90.00
_cell.angle_beta   90.00
_cell.angle_gamma   90.00
#
_symmetry.space_group_name_H-M   'P 1'
#
loop_
_entity.id
_entity.type
_entity.pdbx_description
1 polymer ?
#
loop_
_entity_poly.entity_id
_entity_poly.type
_entity_poly.pdbx_seq_one_letter_code
_entity_poly.pdbx_strand_id
1 'polypeptide(L)'
;MPDYDVHEPEYDDTTDEEWNRPQMEDFDTDDLGEIADNFVLSESGFPPENFTDLDVPVVDPEGNLNRNALQTAKSGGHGVPAIDGIDDDTAEEAEEIVTDLANENFPDADFTDPDEDGG
;
A
#
# COMPACT_ATOMS: atom_id res chain seq x y z
N MET A 1 -6.75 20.48 1.35
CA MET A 1 -6.72 19.02 1.46
C MET A 1 -5.32 18.65 1.94
N PRO A 2 -5.13 17.57 2.71
CA PRO A 2 -3.84 16.89 2.69
C PRO A 2 -3.45 16.62 1.23
N ASP A 3 -2.18 16.84 0.88
CA ASP A 3 -1.65 16.58 -0.46
C ASP A 3 -0.96 15.22 -0.34
N TYR A 4 -1.70 14.15 -0.66
CA TYR A 4 -1.14 12.81 -0.59
C TYR A 4 -0.30 12.56 -1.84
N ASP A 5 0.89 11.98 -1.63
CA ASP A 5 1.74 11.47 -2.70
C ASP A 5 1.58 9.95 -2.80
N VAL A 6 1.71 9.45 -4.03
CA VAL A 6 1.72 8.01 -4.34
C VAL A 6 3.14 7.59 -4.69
N HIS A 7 3.53 6.40 -4.24
CA HIS A 7 4.82 5.77 -4.51
C HIS A 7 4.63 4.30 -4.91
N GLU A 8 5.54 3.81 -5.75
CA GLU A 8 5.61 2.39 -6.08
C GLU A 8 6.50 1.69 -5.06
N PRO A 9 5.96 0.78 -4.23
CA PRO A 9 6.70 0.14 -3.16
C PRO A 9 7.75 -0.83 -3.70
N GLU A 10 8.87 -0.94 -2.99
CA GLU A 10 9.97 -1.84 -3.30
C GLU A 10 9.85 -3.13 -2.45
N TYR A 11 10.03 -4.29 -3.09
CA TYR A 11 9.97 -5.60 -2.45
C TYR A 11 10.95 -6.58 -3.11
N ASP A 12 11.48 -7.51 -2.33
CA ASP A 12 12.44 -8.50 -2.82
C ASP A 12 11.79 -9.85 -3.14
N ASP A 13 10.72 -10.20 -2.42
CA ASP A 13 10.02 -11.48 -2.51
C ASP A 13 8.51 -11.29 -2.26
N THR A 14 7.73 -12.37 -2.31
CA THR A 14 6.27 -12.35 -2.12
C THR A 14 5.83 -13.32 -1.01
N THR A 15 4.78 -12.97 -0.28
CA THR A 15 4.23 -13.81 0.81
C THR A 15 2.70 -13.84 0.82
N ASP A 16 2.15 -14.95 1.34
CA ASP A 16 0.72 -15.16 1.60
C ASP A 16 0.39 -15.28 3.11
N GLU A 17 1.33 -14.88 3.96
CA GLU A 17 1.19 -14.89 5.41
C GLU A 17 0.11 -13.94 5.94
N GLU A 18 -0.34 -14.20 7.17
CA GLU A 18 -1.35 -13.38 7.84
C GLU A 18 -0.90 -11.92 7.94
N TRP A 19 -1.68 -11.04 7.34
CA TRP A 19 -1.36 -9.62 7.30
C TRP A 19 -1.77 -8.90 8.58
N ASN A 20 -0.80 -8.22 9.18
CA ASN A 20 -1.01 -7.25 10.23
C ASN A 20 -0.34 -5.94 9.80
N ARG A 21 -1.01 -4.80 9.94
CA ARG A 21 -0.44 -3.49 9.58
C ARG A 21 0.87 -3.30 10.38
N PRO A 22 2.02 -3.13 9.71
CA PRO A 22 3.29 -2.96 10.39
C PRO A 22 3.32 -1.62 11.14
N GLN A 23 4.04 -1.61 12.26
CA GLN A 23 4.37 -0.42 13.03
C GLN A 23 5.87 -0.12 12.89
N MET A 24 6.27 1.11 13.21
CA MET A 24 7.67 1.54 13.14
C MET A 24 8.61 0.59 13.92
N GLU A 25 8.15 0.04 15.04
CA GLU A 25 8.93 -0.89 15.88
C GLU A 25 9.13 -2.28 15.25
N ASP A 26 8.38 -2.62 14.20
CA ASP A 26 8.51 -3.89 13.48
C ASP A 26 9.63 -3.86 12.43
N PHE A 27 10.12 -2.67 12.04
CA PHE A 27 11.20 -2.51 11.08
C PHE A 27 12.58 -2.53 11.76
N ASP A 28 13.57 -3.15 11.11
CA ASP A 28 14.97 -3.19 11.56
C ASP A 28 15.75 -1.89 11.27
N THR A 29 15.09 -0.86 10.72
CA THR A 29 15.65 0.43 10.34
C THR A 29 14.86 1.59 10.95
N ASP A 30 15.54 2.69 11.25
CA ASP A 30 14.94 3.96 11.66
C ASP A 30 14.84 4.96 10.48
N ASP A 31 15.34 4.58 9.29
CA ASP A 31 15.30 5.43 8.11
C ASP A 31 13.89 5.42 7.50
N LEU A 32 13.15 6.51 7.72
CA LEU A 32 11.79 6.67 7.23
C LEU A 32 11.65 6.54 5.71
N GLY A 33 12.70 6.85 4.94
CA GLY A 33 12.69 6.62 3.49
C GLY A 33 12.61 5.14 3.14
N GLU A 34 13.45 4.31 3.78
CA GLU A 34 13.47 2.85 3.60
C GLU A 34 12.19 2.20 4.11
N ILE A 35 11.63 2.72 5.21
CA ILE A 35 10.32 2.29 5.69
C ILE A 35 9.23 2.66 4.67
N ALA A 36 9.29 3.86 4.10
CA ALA A 36 8.29 4.34 3.13
C ALA A 36 8.24 3.50 1.85
N ASP A 37 9.33 2.83 1.47
CA ASP A 37 9.34 1.89 0.34
C ASP A 37 8.39 0.70 0.53
N ASN A 38 7.87 0.47 1.74
CA ASN A 38 6.89 -0.58 2.02
C ASN A 38 5.42 -0.13 1.83
N PHE A 39 5.21 1.16 1.58
CA PHE A 39 3.91 1.83 1.58
C PHE A 39 3.65 2.49 0.22
N VAL A 40 2.38 2.50 -0.18
CA VAL A 40 1.96 3.11 -1.45
C VAL A 40 1.66 4.60 -1.31
N LEU A 41 1.27 5.06 -0.11
CA LEU A 41 0.75 6.40 0.08
C LEU A 41 1.42 7.15 1.23
N SER A 42 1.63 8.46 1.06
CA SER A 42 2.02 9.34 2.17
C SER A 42 1.33 10.70 2.17
N GLU A 43 0.92 11.19 3.34
CA GLU A 43 0.37 12.55 3.53
C GLU A 43 1.45 13.65 3.44
N SER A 44 2.73 13.30 3.63
CA SER A 44 3.85 14.25 3.68
C SER A 44 4.88 14.07 2.57
N GLY A 45 4.65 13.11 1.67
CA GLY A 45 5.54 12.79 0.55
C GLY A 45 6.56 11.69 0.83
N PHE A 46 7.43 11.46 -0.15
CA PHE A 46 8.51 10.47 -0.08
C PHE A 46 9.88 11.16 -0.23
N PRO A 47 10.72 11.18 0.82
CA PRO A 47 10.55 10.55 2.13
C PRO A 47 9.53 11.29 3.04
N PRO A 48 8.84 10.59 3.95
CA PRO A 48 7.81 11.16 4.80
C PRO A 48 8.39 11.97 5.98
N GLU A 49 7.59 12.90 6.53
CA GLU A 49 7.98 13.64 7.74
C GLU A 49 7.87 12.76 9.00
N ASN A 50 6.84 11.90 9.09
CA ASN A 50 6.60 10.97 10.18
C ASN A 50 6.09 9.61 9.68
N PHE A 51 6.33 8.56 10.45
CA PHE A 51 5.77 7.23 10.16
C PHE A 51 4.23 7.22 10.10
N THR A 52 3.58 8.08 10.88
CA THR A 52 2.11 8.21 10.88
C THR A 52 1.54 8.79 9.60
N ASP A 53 2.39 9.41 8.78
CA ASP A 53 2.00 10.00 7.50
C ASP A 53 1.99 8.93 6.40
N LEU A 54 2.46 7.70 6.67
CA LEU A 54 2.46 6.58 5.75
C LEU A 54 1.17 5.75 5.88
N ASP A 55 0.52 5.51 4.75
CA ASP A 55 -0.69 4.72 4.63
C ASP A 55 -0.57 3.68 3.51
N VAL A 56 -1.48 2.71 3.55
CA VAL A 56 -1.51 1.60 2.58
C VAL A 56 -0.19 0.81 2.54
N PRO A 57 0.23 0.18 3.66
CA PRO A 57 1.34 -0.76 3.63
C PRO A 57 0.97 -2.00 2.84
N VAL A 58 1.84 -2.42 1.94
CA VAL A 58 1.65 -3.63 1.11
C VAL A 58 2.83 -4.59 1.19
N VAL A 59 3.98 -4.11 1.65
CA VAL A 59 5.18 -4.89 1.92
C VAL A 59 5.32 -5.06 3.44
N ASP A 60 5.68 -6.25 3.88
CA ASP A 60 5.98 -6.51 5.30
C ASP A 60 7.38 -6.01 5.69
N PRO A 61 7.69 -5.88 6.99
CA PRO A 61 9.00 -5.41 7.44
C PRO A 61 10.18 -6.30 7.05
N GLU A 62 9.94 -7.53 6.57
CA GLU A 62 10.97 -8.42 6.03
C GLU A 62 11.23 -8.18 4.53
N GLY A 63 10.49 -7.25 3.90
CA GLY A 63 10.66 -6.86 2.50
C GLY A 63 9.86 -7.71 1.52
N ASN A 64 8.85 -8.46 1.98
CA ASN A 64 8.01 -9.27 1.10
C ASN A 64 6.67 -8.59 0.80
N LEU A 65 6.29 -8.58 -0.47
CA LEU A 65 4.97 -8.12 -0.89
C LEU A 65 3.92 -9.11 -0.39
N ASN A 66 3.00 -8.64 0.47
CA ASN A 66 2.01 -9.50 1.10
C ASN A 66 0.65 -9.45 0.37
N ARG A 67 0.19 -10.60 -0.08
CA ARG A 67 -1.10 -10.74 -0.78
C ARG A 67 -2.29 -10.21 0.03
N ASN A 68 -2.33 -10.54 1.32
CA ASN A 68 -3.42 -10.12 2.22
C ASN A 68 -3.36 -8.60 2.50
N ALA A 69 -2.16 -8.01 2.44
CA ALA A 69 -1.98 -6.56 2.51
C ALA A 69 -2.62 -5.87 1.30
N LEU A 70 -2.31 -6.32 0.08
CA LEU A 70 -2.89 -5.80 -1.16
C LEU A 70 -4.42 -5.90 -1.16
N GLN A 71 -4.96 -7.02 -0.66
CA GLN A 71 -6.42 -7.18 -0.54
C GLN A 71 -7.03 -6.19 0.47
N THR A 72 -6.32 -5.95 1.57
CA THR A 72 -6.74 -4.97 2.59
C THR A 72 -6.63 -3.54 2.07
N ALA A 73 -5.59 -3.23 1.29
CA ALA A 73 -5.37 -1.94 0.65
C ALA A 73 -6.51 -1.57 -0.30
N LYS A 74 -7.06 -2.55 -1.02
CA LYS A 74 -8.14 -2.34 -2.00
C LYS A 74 -9.55 -2.28 -1.40
N SER A 75 -9.85 -3.12 -0.41
CA SER A 75 -11.24 -3.29 0.06
C SER A 75 -11.40 -3.33 1.58
N GLY A 76 -10.33 -3.14 2.34
CA GLY A 76 -10.36 -3.10 3.79
C GLY A 76 -10.83 -1.76 4.34
N GLY A 77 -11.26 -1.74 5.62
CA GLY A 77 -11.60 -0.50 6.33
C GLY A 77 -10.42 0.43 6.62
N HIS A 78 -9.22 0.07 6.14
CA HIS A 78 -7.99 0.85 6.19
C HIS A 78 -7.31 0.92 4.81
N GLY A 79 -8.04 0.59 3.75
CA GLY A 79 -7.56 0.70 2.37
C GLY A 79 -7.68 2.11 1.83
N VAL A 80 -7.22 2.31 0.60
CA VAL A 80 -7.27 3.58 -0.14
C VAL A 80 -8.63 4.29 -0.05
N PRO A 81 -9.80 3.62 -0.25
CA PRO A 81 -11.09 4.30 -0.23
C PRO A 81 -11.56 4.71 1.18
N ALA A 82 -10.86 4.27 2.24
CA ALA A 82 -11.16 4.61 3.63
C ALA A 82 -10.37 5.81 4.14
N ILE A 83 -9.44 6.35 3.34
CA ILE A 83 -8.56 7.46 3.72
C ILE A 83 -9.35 8.77 3.65
N ASP A 84 -9.39 9.51 4.75
CA ASP A 84 -10.14 10.76 4.84
C ASP A 84 -9.32 11.89 4.22
N GLY A 85 -9.89 12.58 3.23
CA GLY A 85 -9.31 13.77 2.64
C GLY A 85 -8.34 13.54 1.48
N ILE A 86 -8.14 12.29 1.03
CA ILE A 86 -7.48 11.99 -0.25
C ILE A 86 -8.37 12.43 -1.42
N ASP A 87 -7.77 13.01 -2.45
CA ASP A 87 -8.46 13.37 -3.68
C ASP A 87 -8.68 12.12 -4.57
N ASP A 88 -9.76 12.10 -5.36
CA ASP A 88 -10.16 10.93 -6.15
C ASP A 88 -9.07 10.47 -7.13
N ASP A 89 -8.33 11.41 -7.75
CA ASP A 89 -7.24 11.09 -8.69
C ASP A 89 -6.08 10.33 -7.98
N THR A 90 -5.69 10.76 -6.77
CA THR A 90 -4.62 10.12 -6.00
C THR A 90 -5.07 8.76 -5.47
N ALA A 91 -6.35 8.64 -5.09
CA ALA A 91 -6.93 7.39 -4.67
C ALA A 91 -6.95 6.36 -5.82
N GLU A 92 -7.37 6.77 -7.01
CA GLU A 92 -7.36 5.93 -8.20
C GLU A 92 -5.93 5.45 -8.53
N GLU A 93 -4.95 6.35 -8.54
CA GLU A 93 -3.55 5.99 -8.82
C GLU A 93 -2.97 4.99 -7.78
N ALA A 94 -3.28 5.17 -6.49
CA ALA A 94 -2.87 4.22 -5.46
C ALA A 94 -3.57 2.85 -5.61
N GLU A 95 -4.85 2.82 -5.97
CA GLU A 95 -5.58 1.59 -6.24
C GLU A 95 -5.08 0.85 -7.49
N GLU A 96 -4.68 1.59 -8.52
CA GLU A 96 -4.04 1.05 -9.72
C GLU A 96 -2.73 0.35 -9.35
N ILE A 97 -1.82 1.01 -8.62
CA ILE A 97 -0.55 0.40 -8.18
C ILE A 97 -0.78 -0.87 -7.37
N VAL A 98 -1.70 -0.83 -6.39
CA VAL A 98 -2.05 -2.01 -5.58
C VAL A 98 -2.57 -3.14 -6.47
N THR A 99 -3.39 -2.81 -7.46
CA THR A 99 -3.99 -3.79 -8.39
C THR A 99 -2.95 -4.38 -9.33
N ASP A 100 -2.05 -3.57 -9.88
CA ASP A 100 -0.94 -4.01 -10.73
C ASP A 100 0.00 -4.95 -9.96
N LEU A 101 0.45 -4.55 -8.76
CA LEU A 101 1.27 -5.39 -7.89
C LEU A 101 0.62 -6.73 -7.59
N ALA A 102 -0.69 -6.71 -7.32
CA ALA A 102 -1.47 -7.89 -7.05
C ALA A 102 -1.60 -8.81 -8.25
N ASN A 103 -1.93 -8.27 -9.43
CA ASN A 103 -2.10 -9.05 -10.65
C ASN A 103 -0.76 -9.60 -11.20
N GLU A 104 0.33 -8.83 -11.05
CA GLU A 104 1.66 -9.24 -11.48
C GLU A 104 2.21 -10.39 -10.62
N ASN A 105 2.08 -10.28 -9.29
CA ASN A 105 2.68 -11.23 -8.36
C ASN A 105 1.75 -12.37 -7.95
N PHE A 106 0.43 -12.14 -7.97
CA PHE A 106 -0.59 -13.07 -7.51
C PHE A 106 -1.72 -13.27 -8.54
N PRO A 107 -1.43 -13.74 -9.77
CA PRO A 107 -2.42 -13.87 -10.84
C PRO A 107 -3.55 -14.89 -10.55
N ASP A 108 -3.35 -15.78 -9.58
CA ASP A 108 -4.36 -16.74 -9.11
C ASP A 108 -5.30 -16.16 -8.03
N ALA A 109 -5.00 -14.97 -7.53
CA ALA A 109 -5.80 -14.30 -6.53
C ALA A 109 -6.85 -13.42 -7.21
N ASP A 110 -8.11 -13.53 -6.76
CA ASP A 110 -9.24 -12.77 -7.28
C ASP A 110 -9.15 -11.31 -6.83
N PHE A 111 -8.32 -10.53 -7.54
CA PHE A 111 -8.20 -9.09 -7.39
C PHE A 111 -9.01 -8.43 -8.50
N THR A 112 -10.35 -8.44 -8.38
CA THR A 112 -11.25 -7.81 -9.36
C THR A 112 -10.78 -6.40 -9.69
N ASP A 113 -10.41 -6.17 -10.94
CA ASP A 113 -9.96 -4.88 -11.45
C ASP A 113 -11.07 -3.81 -11.26
N PRO A 114 -10.75 -2.58 -10.80
CA PRO A 114 -11.76 -1.55 -10.60
C PRO A 114 -12.55 -1.22 -11.90
N ASP A 115 -11.98 -1.46 -13.08
CA ASP A 115 -12.67 -1.27 -14.38
C ASP A 115 -13.64 -2.40 -14.76
N GLU A 116 -13.60 -3.55 -14.10
CA GLU A 116 -14.47 -4.71 -14.41
C GLU A 116 -15.81 -4.71 -13.62
N ASP A 117 -16.04 -3.76 -12.70
CA ASP A 117 -17.35 -3.54 -12.04
C ASP A 117 -18.23 -2.56 -12.85
N GLY A 118 -18.49 -2.92 -14.11
CA GLY A 118 -19.21 -2.08 -15.08
C GLY A 118 -20.09 -2.86 -16.03
N GLY A 119 -20.90 -3.80 -15.53
CA GLY A 119 -21.86 -4.63 -16.29
C GLY A 119 -23.32 -4.24 -16.12
#